data_AF-I3REQ0-F1
#
_entry.id   AF-I3REQ0-F1
#
_cell.length_a   1.000
_cell.length_b   1.000
_cell.length_c   1.000
_cell.angle_alpha   90.00
_cell.angle_beta   90.00
_cell.angle_gamma   90.00
#
_symmetry.space_group_name_H-M   'P 1'
#
loop_
_entity.id
_entity.type
_entity.pdbx_description
1 polymer ?
#
loop_
_entity_poly.entity_id
_entity_poly.type
_entity_poly.pdbx_seq_one_letter_code
_entity_poly.pdbx_strand_id
1 'polypeptide(L)'
;MNRVPIILLVFVLPIVISGCISSPPSTQTISQHASTTPTSHQSTTITEDWLEGLDKSKFHFYIYGLDTCPHCQRMKELLPEYFGEGSLTFYEVRKSEKNFEIYQNFSKMIGVTGVPLIGVFYSGKLYAIIEGEIDPKVIPKIVKTAMEHNSVILILSSGQYILPLNNTKAESAVTNMTKWFLMGQPEP
;
A
#
# COMPACT_ATOMS: atom_id res chain seq x y z
N MET A 1 -37.92 34.75 4.06
CA MET A 1 -37.70 33.29 4.06
C MET A 1 -38.03 32.82 2.64
N ASN A 2 -37.04 32.90 1.75
CA ASN A 2 -37.27 32.76 0.31
C ASN A 2 -36.78 31.38 -0.13
N ARG A 3 -37.70 30.53 -0.58
CA ARG A 3 -37.40 29.22 -1.16
C ARG A 3 -37.25 29.38 -2.67
N VAL A 4 -36.04 29.17 -3.17
CA VAL A 4 -35.75 29.02 -4.60
C VAL A 4 -35.93 27.54 -4.95
N PRO A 5 -36.75 27.17 -5.95
CA PRO A 5 -36.85 25.78 -6.38
C PRO A 5 -35.64 25.41 -7.23
N ILE A 6 -34.89 24.40 -6.78
CA ILE A 6 -33.79 23.77 -7.52
C ILE A 6 -34.41 22.82 -8.55
N ILE A 7 -34.24 23.14 -9.84
CA ILE A 7 -34.62 22.29 -10.96
C ILE A 7 -33.54 21.21 -11.11
N LEU A 8 -33.90 19.96 -10.81
CA LEU A 8 -33.07 18.77 -10.95
C LEU A 8 -33.09 18.32 -12.42
N LEU A 9 -32.00 18.53 -13.14
CA LEU A 9 -31.84 18.13 -14.54
C LEU A 9 -31.09 16.79 -14.61
N VAL A 10 -31.83 15.70 -14.82
CA VAL A 10 -31.31 14.33 -14.91
C VAL A 10 -30.81 14.06 -16.32
N PHE A 11 -29.49 13.95 -16.48
CA PHE A 11 -28.86 13.47 -17.72
C PHE A 11 -28.83 11.94 -17.72
N VAL A 12 -29.63 11.33 -18.60
CA VAL A 12 -29.63 9.89 -18.85
C VAL A 12 -28.65 9.61 -20.01
N LEU A 13 -27.50 9.00 -19.71
CA LEU A 13 -26.55 8.51 -20.72
C LEU A 13 -26.91 7.09 -21.16
N PRO A 14 -26.88 6.78 -22.47
CA PRO A 14 -27.08 5.42 -22.97
C PRO A 14 -25.84 4.55 -22.78
N ILE A 15 -26.06 3.35 -22.23
CA ILE A 15 -25.08 2.27 -22.04
C ILE A 15 -24.95 1.53 -23.38
N VAL A 16 -23.74 1.50 -23.95
CA VAL A 16 -23.40 0.64 -25.10
C VAL A 16 -22.65 -0.57 -24.58
N ILE A 17 -23.25 -1.75 -24.71
CA ILE A 17 -22.67 -3.06 -24.38
C ILE A 17 -22.21 -3.69 -25.69
N SER A 18 -20.90 -3.72 -25.94
CA SER A 18 -20.31 -4.53 -27.01
C SER A 18 -19.61 -5.72 -26.38
N GLY A 19 -20.20 -6.89 -26.55
CA GLY A 19 -19.60 -8.17 -26.22
C GLY A 19 -18.68 -8.66 -27.34
N CYS A 20 -17.59 -9.33 -26.97
CA CYS A 20 -16.82 -10.19 -27.85
C CYS A 20 -16.68 -11.57 -27.19
N ILE A 21 -17.29 -12.57 -27.83
CA ILE A 21 -17.11 -14.00 -27.59
C ILE A 21 -16.09 -14.49 -28.62
N SER A 22 -15.04 -15.20 -28.19
CA SER A 22 -14.28 -16.11 -29.05
C SER A 22 -13.56 -17.15 -28.19
N SER A 23 -13.93 -18.43 -28.38
CA SER A 23 -13.34 -19.62 -27.78
C SER A 23 -12.15 -20.14 -28.60
N PRO A 24 -11.30 -21.04 -28.05
CA PRO A 24 -9.94 -21.29 -28.55
C PRO A 24 -9.87 -22.49 -29.52
N PRO A 25 -8.76 -22.66 -30.26
CA PRO A 25 -8.42 -23.91 -30.90
C PRO A 25 -7.39 -24.75 -30.11
N SER A 26 -7.49 -26.04 -30.40
CA SER A 26 -6.98 -27.26 -29.80
C SER A 26 -5.50 -27.62 -30.04
N THR A 27 -4.92 -28.26 -29.03
CA THR A 27 -3.96 -29.38 -28.96
C THR A 27 -3.19 -29.83 -30.22
N GLN A 28 -1.86 -29.88 -30.13
CA GLN A 28 -1.02 -30.99 -30.65
C GLN A 28 0.20 -31.26 -29.75
N THR A 29 0.46 -32.55 -29.52
CA THR A 29 1.58 -33.16 -28.79
C THR A 29 2.55 -33.78 -29.78
N ILE A 30 3.85 -33.44 -29.77
CA ILE A 30 4.96 -34.30 -30.24
C ILE A 30 6.22 -33.99 -29.39
N SER A 31 6.80 -35.04 -28.79
CA SER A 31 8.09 -35.05 -28.10
C SER A 31 9.26 -35.22 -29.07
N GLN A 32 10.39 -34.52 -28.89
CA GLN A 32 11.74 -35.01 -29.25
C GLN A 32 12.82 -34.42 -28.33
N HIS A 33 13.70 -35.31 -27.87
CA HIS A 33 14.95 -35.09 -27.14
C HIS A 33 16.01 -34.44 -28.05
N ALA A 34 16.73 -33.42 -27.57
CA ALA A 34 18.12 -33.14 -27.97
C ALA A 34 18.84 -32.26 -26.93
N SER A 35 20.09 -32.62 -26.66
CA SER A 35 21.02 -32.07 -25.68
C SER A 35 21.43 -30.62 -25.93
N THR A 36 21.54 -29.81 -24.86
CA THR A 36 22.34 -28.57 -24.86
C THR A 36 23.05 -28.36 -23.53
N THR A 37 24.37 -28.20 -23.64
CA THR A 37 25.40 -27.65 -22.75
C THR A 37 24.92 -26.57 -21.76
N PRO A 38 25.48 -26.50 -20.53
CA PRO A 38 25.13 -25.47 -19.56
C PRO A 38 25.57 -24.10 -20.05
N THR A 39 24.61 -23.31 -20.54
CA THR A 39 24.84 -21.90 -20.85
C THR A 39 24.62 -21.10 -19.57
N SER A 40 25.63 -20.34 -19.18
CA SER A 40 25.67 -19.51 -17.98
C SER A 40 24.40 -18.66 -17.86
N HIS A 41 23.75 -18.71 -16.70
CA HIS A 41 22.67 -17.80 -16.36
C HIS A 41 23.22 -16.37 -16.30
N GLN A 42 23.10 -15.63 -17.40
CA GLN A 42 23.11 -14.18 -17.38
C GLN A 42 21.83 -13.75 -16.64
N SER A 43 22.00 -13.39 -15.36
CA SER A 43 21.00 -12.64 -14.61
C SER A 43 20.68 -11.37 -15.38
N THR A 44 19.58 -11.41 -16.11
CA THR A 44 19.04 -10.23 -16.78
C THR A 44 18.30 -9.48 -15.67
N THR A 45 18.91 -8.43 -15.15
CA THR A 45 18.26 -7.53 -14.21
C THR A 45 17.10 -6.87 -14.97
N ILE A 46 15.90 -7.46 -14.87
CA ILE A 46 14.68 -6.81 -15.29
C ILE A 46 14.55 -5.60 -14.37
N THR A 47 14.87 -4.41 -14.89
CA THR A 47 14.56 -3.16 -14.23
C THR A 47 13.06 -3.06 -14.13
N GLU A 48 12.55 -3.33 -12.93
CA GLU A 48 11.15 -3.12 -12.54
C GLU A 48 10.88 -1.59 -12.55
N ASP A 49 10.50 -1.04 -13.70
CA ASP A 49 10.28 0.42 -13.92
C ASP A 49 9.37 1.06 -12.87
N TRP A 50 8.38 0.29 -12.39
CA TRP A 50 7.45 0.70 -11.33
C TRP A 50 8.13 1.00 -9.99
N LEU A 51 9.38 0.56 -9.77
CA LEU A 51 10.16 0.87 -8.57
C LEU A 51 10.72 2.29 -8.55
N GLU A 52 10.63 3.05 -9.64
CA GLU A 52 11.09 4.45 -9.67
C GLU A 52 12.59 4.60 -9.33
N GLY A 53 13.39 3.57 -9.62
CA GLY A 53 14.82 3.50 -9.27
C GLY A 53 15.10 3.19 -7.79
N LEU A 54 14.08 2.86 -7.00
CA LEU A 54 14.22 2.41 -5.61
C LEU A 54 14.52 0.90 -5.55
N ASP A 55 15.18 0.50 -4.48
CA ASP A 55 15.50 -0.90 -4.22
C ASP A 55 14.35 -1.53 -3.42
N LYS A 56 13.66 -2.52 -4.00
CA LYS A 56 12.53 -3.18 -3.35
C LYS A 56 12.87 -3.80 -1.99
N SER A 57 14.10 -4.27 -1.81
CA SER A 57 14.54 -4.91 -0.55
C SER A 57 14.66 -3.93 0.63
N LYS A 58 14.62 -2.63 0.36
CA LYS A 58 14.69 -1.59 1.39
C LYS A 58 13.31 -1.15 1.88
N PHE A 59 12.23 -1.66 1.29
CA PHE A 59 10.88 -1.41 1.77
C PHE A 59 10.55 -2.28 2.97
N HIS A 60 9.86 -1.69 3.95
CA HIS A 60 9.21 -2.41 5.02
C HIS A 60 7.84 -1.80 5.30
N PHE A 61 6.86 -2.64 5.60
CA PHE A 61 5.48 -2.26 5.85
C PHE A 61 5.07 -2.68 7.24
N TYR A 62 4.58 -1.74 8.02
CA TYR A 62 3.98 -2.01 9.32
C TYR A 62 2.47 -1.81 9.21
N ILE A 63 1.69 -2.85 9.48
CA ILE A 63 0.23 -2.79 9.33
C ILE A 63 -0.43 -2.98 10.69
N TYR A 64 -1.21 -2.00 11.12
CA TYR A 64 -2.24 -2.23 12.13
C TYR A 64 -3.52 -2.69 11.43
N GLY A 65 -4.01 -3.86 11.79
CA GLY A 65 -5.16 -4.47 11.13
C GLY A 65 -5.88 -5.49 11.99
N LEU A 66 -6.85 -6.15 11.36
CA LEU A 66 -7.62 -7.24 11.97
C LEU A 66 -7.52 -8.49 11.11
N ASP A 67 -7.37 -9.66 11.74
CA ASP A 67 -7.27 -10.91 10.97
C ASP A 67 -8.55 -11.28 10.23
N THR A 68 -9.67 -10.76 10.72
CA THR A 68 -11.00 -10.98 10.13
C THR A 68 -11.35 -9.95 9.06
N CYS A 69 -10.49 -8.98 8.79
CA CYS A 69 -10.74 -7.93 7.79
C CYS A 69 -10.20 -8.36 6.42
N PRO A 70 -11.06 -8.51 5.38
CA PRO A 70 -10.61 -8.91 4.04
C PRO A 70 -9.57 -7.96 3.45
N HIS A 71 -9.73 -6.65 3.67
CA HIS A 71 -8.77 -5.63 3.22
C HIS A 71 -7.40 -5.77 3.89
N CYS A 72 -7.38 -6.14 5.18
CA CYS A 72 -6.11 -6.41 5.88
C CYS A 72 -5.43 -7.65 5.33
N GLN A 73 -6.18 -8.75 5.13
CA GLN A 73 -5.64 -10.00 4.58
C GLN A 73 -5.06 -9.78 3.19
N ARG A 74 -5.78 -9.06 2.32
CA ARG A 74 -5.30 -8.73 0.99
C ARG A 74 -3.97 -7.97 1.03
N MET A 75 -3.81 -6.99 1.91
CA MET A 75 -2.55 -6.26 2.05
C MET A 75 -1.44 -7.09 2.70
N LYS A 76 -1.75 -8.02 3.62
CA LYS A 76 -0.80 -9.00 4.18
C LYS A 76 -0.20 -9.89 3.09
N GLU A 77 -0.96 -10.20 2.04
CA GLU A 77 -0.52 -11.04 0.92
C GLU A 77 0.19 -10.22 -0.18
N LEU A 78 -0.42 -9.12 -0.63
CA LEU A 78 0.06 -8.36 -1.78
C LEU A 78 1.40 -7.66 -1.54
N LEU A 79 1.65 -7.14 -0.33
CA LEU A 79 2.89 -6.40 -0.09
C LEU A 79 4.11 -7.32 -0.11
N PRO A 80 4.13 -8.47 0.58
CA PRO A 80 5.22 -9.43 0.45
C PRO A 80 5.39 -10.00 -0.96
N GLU A 81 4.31 -10.19 -1.72
CA GLU A 81 4.40 -10.64 -3.13
C GLU A 81 5.25 -9.67 -3.98
N TYR A 82 5.08 -8.36 -3.76
CA TYR A 82 5.78 -7.33 -4.54
C TYR A 82 7.16 -6.98 -3.99
N PHE A 83 7.32 -6.95 -2.66
CA PHE A 83 8.50 -6.40 -1.99
C PHE A 83 9.36 -7.46 -1.27
N GLY A 84 8.88 -8.70 -1.18
CA GLY A 84 9.56 -9.86 -0.60
C GLY A 84 8.95 -10.32 0.73
N GLU A 85 9.03 -11.63 1.02
CA GLU A 85 8.42 -12.28 2.20
C GLU A 85 8.69 -11.59 3.55
N GLY A 86 9.87 -10.96 3.72
CA GLY A 86 10.26 -10.27 4.94
C GLY A 86 9.85 -8.80 5.03
N SER A 87 9.15 -8.25 4.02
CA SER A 87 8.89 -6.82 3.92
C SER A 87 7.74 -6.35 4.81
N LEU A 88 7.08 -7.22 5.57
CA LEU A 88 5.85 -6.87 6.30
C LEU A 88 5.89 -7.30 7.76
N THR A 89 5.37 -6.44 8.64
CA THR A 89 5.03 -6.78 10.01
C THR A 89 3.58 -6.42 10.25
N PHE A 90 2.80 -7.41 10.69
CA PHE A 90 1.38 -7.24 10.99
C PHE A 90 1.15 -7.15 12.50
N TYR A 91 0.34 -6.17 12.89
CA TYR A 91 -0.08 -5.89 14.25
C TYR A 91 -1.59 -6.09 14.34
N GLU A 92 -1.99 -7.23 14.88
CA GLU A 92 -3.40 -7.50 15.17
C GLU A 92 -3.85 -6.60 16.34
N VAL A 93 -4.84 -5.76 16.06
CA VAL A 93 -5.35 -4.72 16.96
C VAL A 93 -6.27 -5.26 18.07
N ARG A 94 -7.14 -6.23 17.82
CA ARG A 94 -8.07 -6.84 18.79
C ARG A 94 -7.42 -7.88 19.72
N LYS A 95 -6.35 -8.54 19.30
CA LYS A 95 -5.68 -9.62 20.06
C LYS A 95 -4.57 -9.09 20.98
N SER A 96 -4.18 -7.81 20.85
CA SER A 96 -3.18 -7.17 21.70
C SER A 96 -3.68 -5.82 22.20
N GLU A 97 -3.82 -5.68 23.52
CA GLU A 97 -4.17 -4.41 24.17
C GLU A 97 -3.17 -3.31 23.82
N LYS A 98 -1.87 -3.64 23.79
CA LYS A 98 -0.83 -2.70 23.38
C LYS A 98 -1.01 -2.22 21.93
N ASN A 99 -1.33 -3.12 21.00
CA ASN A 99 -1.58 -2.74 19.61
C ASN A 99 -2.85 -1.87 19.49
N PHE A 100 -3.90 -2.18 20.26
CA PHE A 100 -5.10 -1.35 20.34
C PHE A 100 -4.80 0.06 20.83
N GLU A 101 -4.06 0.20 21.93
CA GLU A 101 -3.66 1.50 22.47
C GLU A 101 -2.84 2.32 21.48
N ILE A 102 -1.88 1.68 20.79
CA ILE A 102 -1.08 2.36 19.77
C ILE A 102 -1.97 2.80 18.59
N TYR A 103 -2.86 1.93 18.10
CA TYR A 103 -3.81 2.28 17.05
C TYR A 103 -4.69 3.47 17.44
N GLN A 104 -5.16 3.52 18.69
CA GLN A 104 -5.93 4.65 19.21
C GLN A 104 -5.13 5.96 19.23
N ASN A 105 -3.80 5.91 19.36
CA ASN A 105 -2.98 7.10 19.24
C ASN A 105 -2.97 7.65 17.80
N PHE A 106 -2.91 6.78 16.79
CA PHE A 106 -3.09 7.19 15.39
C PHE A 106 -4.47 7.80 15.15
N SER A 107 -5.54 7.14 15.64
CA SER A 107 -6.90 7.66 15.50
C SER A 107 -7.04 9.07 16.10
N LYS A 108 -6.50 9.31 17.29
CA LYS A 108 -6.52 10.64 17.93
C LYS A 108 -5.67 11.69 17.22
N MET A 109 -4.51 11.30 16.68
CA MET A 109 -3.55 12.25 16.12
C MET A 109 -3.86 12.64 14.68
N ILE A 110 -4.18 11.66 13.83
CA ILE A 110 -4.36 11.86 12.39
C ILE A 110 -5.77 11.49 11.91
N GLY A 111 -6.68 11.08 12.81
CA GLY A 111 -8.08 10.86 12.46
C GLY A 111 -8.34 9.57 11.68
N VAL A 112 -7.48 8.55 11.83
CA VAL A 112 -7.73 7.22 11.25
C VAL A 112 -8.99 6.61 11.86
N THR A 113 -9.85 6.07 11.00
CA THR A 113 -11.16 5.51 11.37
C THR A 113 -11.28 4.02 11.04
N GLY A 114 -10.45 3.50 10.14
CA GLY A 114 -10.49 2.13 9.65
C GLY A 114 -9.14 1.45 9.53
N VAL A 115 -9.20 0.18 9.14
CA VAL A 115 -8.04 -0.70 8.91
C VAL A 115 -8.07 -1.26 7.48
N PRO A 116 -6.93 -1.64 6.88
CA PRO A 116 -5.58 -1.57 7.44
C PRO A 116 -5.05 -0.13 7.56
N LEU A 117 -4.26 0.14 8.60
CA LEU A 117 -3.41 1.33 8.69
C LEU A 117 -1.97 0.91 8.42
N ILE A 118 -1.40 1.41 7.33
CA ILE A 118 -0.12 0.96 6.76
C ILE A 118 0.92 2.07 6.91
N GLY A 119 2.00 1.79 7.63
CA GLY A 119 3.21 2.61 7.61
C GLY A 119 4.16 2.10 6.53
N VAL A 120 4.49 2.96 5.56
CA VAL A 120 5.43 2.67 4.48
C VAL A 120 6.81 3.19 4.86
N PHE A 121 7.72 2.25 5.12
CA PHE A 121 9.11 2.55 5.44
C PHE A 121 10.00 2.21 4.25
N TYR A 122 11.02 3.04 4.04
CA TYR A 122 12.09 2.78 3.09
C TYR A 122 13.43 3.08 3.75
N SER A 123 14.35 2.13 3.72
CA SER A 123 15.65 2.23 4.41
C SER A 123 15.50 2.60 5.90
N GLY A 124 14.47 2.07 6.57
CA GLY A 124 14.18 2.32 7.98
C GLY A 124 13.54 3.68 8.31
N LYS A 125 13.24 4.52 7.32
CA LYS A 125 12.55 5.81 7.52
C LYS A 125 11.10 5.73 7.05
N LEU A 126 10.18 6.30 7.82
CA LEU A 126 8.77 6.45 7.45
C LEU A 126 8.61 7.51 6.34
N TYR A 127 7.92 7.16 5.26
CA TYR A 127 7.65 8.05 4.14
C TYR A 127 6.16 8.23 3.83
N ALA A 128 5.32 7.24 4.16
CA ALA A 128 3.88 7.40 4.03
C ALA A 128 3.11 6.64 5.11
N ILE A 129 1.90 7.13 5.40
CA ILE A 129 0.89 6.44 6.18
C ILE A 129 -0.38 6.36 5.35
N ILE A 130 -0.91 5.16 5.17
CA ILE A 130 -2.04 4.88 4.30
C ILE A 130 -3.14 4.19 5.11
N GLU A 131 -4.35 4.71 5.05
CA GLU A 131 -5.56 4.07 5.55
C GLU A 131 -6.28 3.36 4.40
N GLY A 132 -6.43 2.04 4.49
CA GLY A 132 -7.10 1.21 3.49
C GLY A 132 -6.15 0.46 2.55
N GLU A 133 -6.73 -0.15 1.52
CA GLU A 133 -5.97 -0.86 0.48
C GLU A 133 -5.25 0.11 -0.46
N ILE A 134 -4.11 -0.33 -0.99
CA ILE A 134 -3.37 0.41 -2.02
C ILE A 134 -2.73 -0.58 -3.00
N ASP A 135 -2.64 -0.17 -4.27
CA ASP A 135 -1.86 -0.90 -5.27
C ASP A 135 -0.36 -0.85 -4.91
N PRO A 136 0.32 -1.98 -4.68
CA PRO A 136 1.75 -2.02 -4.39
C PRO A 136 2.61 -1.22 -5.39
N LYS A 137 2.20 -1.17 -6.67
CA LYS A 137 2.96 -0.49 -7.73
C LYS A 137 2.98 1.03 -7.60
N VAL A 138 2.03 1.64 -6.87
CA VAL A 138 2.03 3.10 -6.67
C VAL A 138 2.91 3.55 -5.50
N ILE A 139 3.28 2.62 -4.61
CA ILE A 139 4.03 2.91 -3.38
C ILE A 139 5.41 3.54 -3.66
N PRO A 140 6.22 3.04 -4.62
CA PRO A 140 7.53 3.65 -4.89
C PRO A 140 7.43 5.10 -5.31
N LYS A 141 6.42 5.46 -6.11
CA LYS A 141 6.15 6.84 -6.51
C LYS A 141 5.76 7.73 -5.32
N ILE A 142 4.97 7.22 -4.38
CA ILE A 142 4.63 7.92 -3.14
C ILE A 142 5.90 8.19 -2.31
N VAL A 143 6.74 7.17 -2.13
CA VAL A 143 8.01 7.30 -1.39
C VAL A 143 8.93 8.32 -2.06
N LYS A 144 9.08 8.27 -3.39
CA LYS A 144 9.89 9.23 -4.16
C LYS A 144 9.39 10.66 -3.96
N THR A 145 8.08 10.86 -4.07
CA THR A 145 7.44 12.17 -3.84
C THR A 145 7.72 12.69 -2.42
N ALA A 146 7.59 11.81 -1.41
CA ALA A 146 7.88 12.16 -0.03
C ALA A 146 9.36 12.54 0.19
N MET A 147 10.30 11.85 -0.48
CA MET A 147 11.73 12.20 -0.49
C MET A 147 11.99 13.57 -1.10
N GLU A 148 11.45 13.83 -2.30
CA GLU A 148 11.62 15.09 -3.04
C GLU A 148 11.15 16.31 -2.23
N HIS A 149 10.07 16.14 -1.46
CA HIS A 149 9.49 17.19 -0.64
C HIS A 149 10.00 17.22 0.81
N ASN A 150 10.96 16.35 1.19
CA ASN A 150 11.40 16.15 2.56
C ASN A 150 10.22 16.06 3.55
N SER A 151 9.33 15.11 3.29
CA SER A 151 8.02 15.02 3.95
C SER A 151 7.61 13.59 4.27
N VAL A 152 6.50 13.44 4.99
CA VAL A 152 5.71 12.20 5.07
C VAL A 152 4.34 12.46 4.46
N ILE A 153 3.87 11.55 3.61
CA ILE A 153 2.56 11.66 2.97
C ILE A 153 1.52 10.86 3.76
N LEU A 154 0.39 11.46 4.08
CA LEU A 154 -0.77 10.76 4.63
C LEU A 154 -1.81 10.58 3.54
N ILE A 155 -2.28 9.35 3.35
CA ILE A 155 -3.41 9.02 2.47
C ILE A 155 -4.48 8.41 3.35
N LEU A 156 -5.44 9.23 3.77
CA LEU A 156 -6.49 8.87 4.71
C LEU A 156 -7.85 8.91 4.04
N SER A 157 -8.84 8.27 4.66
CA SER A 157 -10.24 8.37 4.24
C SER A 157 -10.75 9.82 4.23
N SER A 158 -10.19 10.68 5.09
CA SER A 158 -10.49 12.10 5.20
C SER A 158 -9.81 12.97 4.15
N GLY A 159 -8.80 12.46 3.45
CA GLY A 159 -8.06 13.19 2.43
C GLY A 159 -6.57 12.84 2.37
N GLN A 160 -5.85 13.57 1.52
CA GLN A 160 -4.41 13.43 1.35
C GLN A 160 -3.69 14.64 1.92
N TYR A 161 -2.61 14.40 2.67
CA TYR A 161 -1.88 15.44 3.38
C TYR A 161 -0.37 15.25 3.22
N ILE A 162 0.36 16.35 3.16
CA ILE A 162 1.83 16.35 3.17
C ILE A 162 2.27 16.93 4.51
N LEU A 163 3.06 16.17 5.26
CA LEU A 163 3.69 16.58 6.51
C LEU A 163 5.15 16.98 6.24
N PRO A 164 5.46 18.28 6.06
CA PRO A 164 6.81 18.70 5.75
C PRO A 164 7.70 18.58 7.01
N LEU A 165 8.88 17.97 6.87
CA LEU A 165 9.80 17.72 7.99
C LEU A 165 10.65 18.94 8.39
N ASN A 166 10.47 20.08 7.72
CA ASN A 166 11.04 21.36 8.13
C ASN A 166 10.15 22.14 9.12
N ASN A 167 8.99 21.58 9.49
CA ASN A 167 8.08 22.14 10.47
C ASN A 167 8.15 21.32 11.77
N THR A 168 8.48 21.96 12.89
CA THR A 168 8.71 21.28 14.18
C THR A 168 7.48 20.50 14.68
N LYS A 169 6.27 21.00 14.43
CA LYS A 169 5.04 20.28 14.83
C LYS A 169 4.82 19.03 13.97
N ALA A 170 5.03 19.15 12.65
CA ALA A 170 4.91 18.01 11.74
C ALA A 170 6.01 16.97 12.00
N GLU A 171 7.26 17.39 12.21
CA GLU A 171 8.38 16.52 12.54
C GLU A 171 8.14 15.76 13.86
N SER A 172 7.64 16.44 14.89
CA SER A 172 7.28 15.80 16.16
C SER A 172 6.16 14.77 16.00
N ALA A 173 5.12 15.10 15.20
CA ALA A 173 4.05 14.16 14.89
C ALA A 173 4.58 12.92 14.14
N VAL A 174 5.42 13.12 13.12
CA VAL A 174 6.06 12.03 12.35
C VAL A 174 6.94 11.18 13.26
N THR A 175 7.69 11.78 14.18
CA THR A 175 8.53 11.07 15.14
C THR A 175 7.69 10.14 16.02
N ASN A 176 6.57 10.64 16.55
CA ASN A 176 5.65 9.84 17.36
C ASN A 176 5.04 8.69 16.55
N MET A 177 4.55 8.97 15.34
CA MET A 177 3.97 7.95 14.45
C MET A 177 4.99 6.89 14.05
N THR A 178 6.22 7.29 13.75
CA THR A 178 7.33 6.36 13.46
C THR A 178 7.56 5.43 14.65
N LYS A 179 7.67 5.99 15.86
CA LYS A 179 7.84 5.22 17.10
C LYS A 179 6.69 4.25 17.31
N TRP A 180 5.45 4.66 17.08
CA TRP A 180 4.27 3.82 17.23
C TRP A 180 4.33 2.59 16.32
N PHE A 181 4.62 2.77 15.04
CA PHE A 181 4.82 1.64 14.12
C PHE A 181 5.92 0.70 14.60
N LEU A 182 7.07 1.21 15.06
CA LEU A 182 8.19 0.36 15.50
C LEU A 182 7.95 -0.33 16.86
N MET A 183 6.94 0.09 17.62
CA MET A 183 6.65 -0.43 18.97
C MET A 183 5.55 -1.48 19.01
N GLY A 184 4.84 -1.74 17.91
CA GLY A 184 3.80 -2.76 17.85
C GLY A 184 4.29 -4.14 18.29
N GLN A 185 3.39 -4.96 18.82
CA GLN A 185 3.62 -6.38 19.07
C GLN A 185 3.24 -7.16 17.81
N PRO A 186 4.22 -7.75 17.09
CA PRO A 186 3.92 -8.59 15.93
C PRO A 186 2.97 -9.72 16.31
N GLU A 187 2.09 -10.08 15.38
CA GLU A 187 1.39 -11.36 15.47
C GLU A 187 2.42 -12.51 15.55
N PRO A 188 2.22 -13.53 16.41
CA PRO A 188 3.10 -14.69 16.51
C PRO A 188 3.11 -15.55 15.24
#